data_AF-A0A950NCE7-F1
#
_entry.id   AF-A0A950NCE7-F1
#
_cell.length_a   1.000
_cell.length_b   1.000
_cell.length_c   1.000
_cell.angle_alpha   90.00
_cell.angle_beta   90.00
_cell.angle_gamma   90.00
#
_symmetry.space_group_name_H-M   'P 1'
#
loop_
_entity.id
_entity.type
_entity.pdbx_description
1 polymer ?
#
loop_
_entity_poly.entity_id
_entity_poly.type
_entity_poly.pdbx_seq_one_letter_code
_entity_poly.pdbx_strand_id
1 'polypeptide(L)'
;MFALDYYNTPNQQANLVVIPHQWLSKVDHGCDYAVYIDLTSAMTSNPNWLILAPDTAVELEGGTYPSLTSLWGAQSISLPNADPGQDHVNWFPGRGDWQATDKVIVMPQEQYVAQHHSCRYCSLVGDHILGSSGPLDPYVAYQHDLTSANLTGATLTGDFSGWKFAGANLTNATLSGNFSGADLTGAVLDHTVVDGAVFDRADLRGAHLVGLQYQAPPSFVSVRIGPASGRCTQFQDIDLLRARFVPSKPDPGCGATPLLPGSLAPLGLLYALGHDYHGMVDVAGAQYVASAADRTRLAGVDLSGIDLSGASFLGFPADFSKTKFDGASLQGTSFELADLSGASLHNVHAAGASFQDAALAADGNTKPASFAGAQTDLSGADFVGADVSGVSFQSAELSGAAFNRAKAVDTDFNSVVAKNAVFSGAHIYGDGQAFDAARDLTGADFAGAVLAGSNSTSRGFDFTDVNLTGAKFDRAQCIACTFTGSTLTRVS
;
A
#
# COMPACT_ATOMS: atom_id res chain seq x y z
N MET A 1 37.09 28.74 6.65
CA MET A 1 38.53 28.79 6.93
C MET A 1 39.01 27.35 6.95
N PHE A 2 39.59 26.87 5.86
CA PHE A 2 40.25 25.56 5.82
C PHE A 2 41.63 25.77 5.20
N ALA A 3 42.65 25.30 5.92
CA ALA A 3 44.05 25.41 5.58
C ALA A 3 44.38 24.37 4.51
N LEU A 4 45.07 24.79 3.45
CA LEU A 4 45.74 23.92 2.51
C LEU A 4 47.19 23.81 2.97
N ASP A 5 47.60 22.62 3.41
CA ASP A 5 48.99 22.31 3.70
C ASP A 5 49.78 22.29 2.38
N TYR A 6 50.85 23.10 2.38
CA TYR A 6 51.69 23.41 1.24
C TYR A 6 52.79 22.35 1.10
N TYR A 7 52.57 21.30 0.30
CA TYR A 7 53.68 20.43 -0.12
C TYR A 7 54.43 21.05 -1.29
N ASN A 8 55.51 21.74 -0.94
CA ASN A 8 56.48 22.36 -1.84
C ASN A 8 57.27 21.25 -2.59
N THR A 9 57.02 21.07 -3.89
CA THR A 9 57.99 20.44 -4.81
C THR A 9 58.42 21.47 -5.87
N PRO A 10 59.71 21.60 -6.20
CA PRO A 10 60.21 22.86 -6.77
C PRO A 10 59.98 23.09 -8.27
N ASN A 11 59.13 22.35 -9.00
CA ASN A 11 59.07 22.51 -10.47
C ASN A 11 57.74 22.17 -11.17
N GLN A 12 56.60 22.22 -10.50
CA GLN A 12 55.31 22.25 -11.19
C GLN A 12 54.43 23.35 -10.60
N GLN A 13 54.11 24.35 -11.42
CA GLN A 13 53.04 25.30 -11.11
C GLN A 13 51.72 24.52 -11.11
N ALA A 14 51.35 24.00 -9.94
CA ALA A 14 50.03 23.42 -9.74
C ALA A 14 49.05 24.57 -9.51
N ASN A 15 48.36 24.99 -10.57
CA ASN A 15 47.28 25.97 -10.46
C ASN A 15 46.01 25.27 -9.97
N LEU A 16 45.75 25.39 -8.66
CA LEU A 16 44.57 24.84 -7.99
C LEU A 16 43.35 25.70 -8.26
N VAL A 17 42.30 25.14 -8.85
CA VAL A 17 40.97 25.77 -8.88
C VAL A 17 40.10 25.12 -7.81
N VAL A 18 39.99 25.75 -6.63
CA VAL A 18 38.96 25.41 -5.62
C VAL A 18 37.75 26.29 -5.91
N ILE A 19 36.58 25.67 -6.14
CA ILE A 19 35.32 26.39 -6.24
C ILE A 19 34.67 26.40 -4.84
N PRO A 20 34.58 27.55 -4.15
CA PRO A 20 34.02 27.61 -2.81
C PRO A 20 32.51 27.33 -2.82
N HIS A 21 31.99 26.60 -1.82
CA HIS A 21 30.54 26.31 -1.70
C HIS A 21 29.64 27.56 -1.78
N GLN A 22 30.13 28.69 -1.31
CA GLN A 22 29.46 29.99 -1.33
C GLN A 22 29.32 30.63 -2.73
N TRP A 23 30.01 30.12 -3.75
CA TRP A 23 29.89 30.57 -5.15
C TRP A 23 28.91 29.70 -5.96
N LEU A 24 28.47 28.57 -5.41
CA LEU A 24 27.44 27.69 -5.99
C LEU A 24 26.00 28.21 -5.78
N SER A 25 25.79 29.12 -4.81
CA SER A 25 24.45 29.39 -4.27
C SER A 25 23.69 30.55 -4.92
N LYS A 26 24.04 30.99 -6.14
CA LYS A 26 23.39 32.14 -6.80
C LYS A 26 23.33 32.00 -8.32
N VAL A 27 22.56 31.02 -8.81
CA VAL A 27 21.91 31.12 -10.12
C VAL A 27 20.53 30.48 -9.97
N ASP A 28 19.49 31.30 -10.15
CA ASP A 28 18.10 30.83 -10.21
C ASP A 28 17.95 29.77 -11.31
N HIS A 29 17.12 28.75 -11.05
CA HIS A 29 16.80 27.56 -11.87
C HIS A 29 17.58 26.27 -11.55
N GLY A 30 17.29 25.72 -10.37
CA GLY A 30 16.68 24.37 -10.29
C GLY A 30 17.60 23.14 -10.31
N CYS A 31 18.84 23.25 -10.76
CA CYS A 31 19.89 22.26 -10.48
C CYS A 31 20.83 22.89 -9.44
N ASP A 32 20.84 22.39 -8.20
CA ASP A 32 21.64 22.98 -7.11
C ASP A 32 23.18 23.00 -7.34
N TYR A 33 23.70 22.58 -8.50
CA TYR A 33 25.14 22.48 -8.78
C TYR A 33 25.56 22.77 -10.24
N ALA A 34 24.89 23.66 -10.97
CA ALA A 34 25.47 24.20 -12.20
C ALA A 34 26.42 25.37 -11.88
N VAL A 35 27.74 25.12 -11.88
CA VAL A 35 28.73 26.18 -11.66
C VAL A 35 28.93 27.01 -12.92
N TYR A 36 28.73 28.33 -12.81
CA TYR A 36 29.22 29.30 -13.78
C TYR A 36 30.73 29.54 -13.58
N ILE A 37 31.56 29.12 -14.52
CA ILE A 37 33.00 29.44 -14.53
C ILE A 37 33.29 30.41 -15.67
N ASP A 38 33.43 31.69 -15.34
CA ASP A 38 33.97 32.68 -16.28
C ASP A 38 35.48 32.50 -16.40
N LEU A 39 35.89 31.76 -17.43
CA LEU A 39 37.30 31.48 -17.74
C LEU A 39 38.03 32.67 -18.35
N THR A 40 37.37 33.81 -18.60
CA THR A 40 37.98 34.91 -19.35
C THR A 40 38.95 35.77 -18.55
N SER A 41 38.92 35.70 -17.21
CA SER A 41 39.71 36.60 -16.35
C SER A 41 40.70 35.92 -15.39
N ALA A 42 40.72 34.58 -15.30
CA ALA A 42 41.51 33.87 -14.27
C ALA A 42 42.51 32.82 -14.79
N MET A 43 42.69 32.65 -16.10
CA MET A 43 43.66 31.68 -16.63
C MET A 43 44.80 32.33 -17.41
N THR A 44 45.92 32.55 -16.72
CA THR A 44 47.22 32.39 -17.38
C THR A 44 47.64 30.93 -17.20
N SER A 45 47.50 30.15 -18.27
CA SER A 45 48.00 28.77 -18.51
C SER A 45 47.28 27.57 -17.84
N ASN A 46 46.77 26.69 -18.72
CA ASN A 46 46.53 25.25 -18.61
C ASN A 46 46.45 24.66 -17.19
N PRO A 47 45.26 24.54 -16.58
CA PRO A 47 45.13 23.79 -15.32
C PRO A 47 45.35 22.30 -15.58
N ASN A 48 46.28 21.69 -14.84
CA ASN A 48 46.51 20.23 -14.90
C ASN A 48 45.45 19.43 -14.10
N TRP A 49 44.48 20.11 -13.46
CA TRP A 49 43.58 19.53 -12.47
C TRP A 49 42.35 20.43 -12.24
N LEU A 50 41.19 19.81 -12.02
CA LEU A 50 39.90 20.45 -11.75
C LEU A 50 39.25 19.77 -10.55
N ILE A 51 38.96 20.53 -9.49
CA ILE A 51 38.24 20.02 -8.31
C ILE A 51 36.79 20.46 -8.43
N LEU A 52 35.90 19.48 -8.58
CA LEU A 52 34.46 19.67 -8.64
C LEU A 52 33.84 19.24 -7.32
N ALA A 53 32.76 19.91 -6.91
CA ALA A 53 31.95 19.39 -5.81
C ALA A 53 31.37 18.02 -6.21
N PRO A 54 31.07 17.13 -5.24
CA PRO A 54 30.25 15.96 -5.53
C PRO A 54 29.00 16.42 -6.29
N ASP A 55 28.60 15.68 -7.31
CA ASP A 55 27.37 15.99 -8.05
C ASP A 55 27.45 17.37 -8.77
N THR A 56 28.54 17.66 -9.48
CA THR A 56 28.63 18.82 -10.40
C THR A 56 28.86 18.34 -11.83
N ALA A 57 28.07 18.83 -12.80
CA ALA A 57 28.34 18.61 -14.24
C ALA A 57 29.29 19.67 -14.79
N VAL A 58 30.26 19.24 -15.58
CA VAL A 58 31.06 20.13 -16.43
C VAL A 58 31.22 19.50 -17.82
N GLU A 59 30.85 20.26 -18.85
CA GLU A 59 31.07 19.93 -20.25
C GLU A 59 32.24 20.78 -20.80
N LEU A 60 33.24 20.12 -21.41
CA LEU A 60 34.43 20.74 -21.98
C LEU A 60 34.54 20.43 -23.49
N GLU A 61 34.64 21.45 -24.35
CA GLU A 61 34.75 21.29 -25.82
C GLU A 61 36.20 21.39 -26.36
N GLY A 62 36.70 20.38 -27.11
CA GLY A 62 37.98 20.45 -27.82
C GLY A 62 38.04 19.60 -29.11
N GLY A 63 38.64 20.13 -30.18
CA GLY A 63 38.55 19.62 -31.56
C GLY A 63 39.10 18.22 -31.87
N THR A 64 38.65 17.65 -33.00
CA THR A 64 38.94 16.33 -33.61
C THR A 64 38.86 15.06 -32.75
N TYR A 65 38.61 15.17 -31.45
CA TYR A 65 38.36 14.05 -30.54
C TYR A 65 37.02 14.25 -29.83
N PRO A 66 36.32 13.17 -29.43
CA PRO A 66 35.06 13.30 -28.70
C PRO A 66 35.28 14.13 -27.42
N SER A 67 34.40 15.10 -27.23
CA SER A 67 34.31 15.99 -26.07
C SER A 67 34.37 15.22 -24.75
N LEU A 68 34.99 15.82 -23.74
CA LEU A 68 35.04 15.25 -22.39
C LEU A 68 33.84 15.73 -21.61
N THR A 69 32.89 14.83 -21.41
CA THR A 69 31.69 15.04 -20.62
C THR A 69 31.90 14.40 -19.24
N SER A 70 32.19 15.21 -18.22
CA SER A 70 32.18 14.76 -16.82
C SER A 70 30.82 15.10 -16.22
N LEU A 71 29.87 14.21 -16.47
CA LEU A 71 28.45 14.46 -16.21
C LEU A 71 28.04 13.92 -14.84
N TRP A 72 28.58 14.50 -13.78
CA TRP A 72 28.37 14.12 -12.37
C TRP A 72 29.16 12.85 -11.98
N GLY A 73 29.70 12.82 -10.75
CA GLY A 73 30.39 11.67 -10.17
C GLY A 73 31.73 11.29 -10.82
N ALA A 74 32.74 12.13 -10.69
CA ALA A 74 34.09 11.57 -10.78
C ALA A 74 34.24 10.57 -9.62
N GLN A 75 34.59 9.32 -9.94
CA GLN A 75 34.86 8.29 -8.95
C GLN A 75 36.23 8.56 -8.32
N SER A 76 36.30 8.47 -7.00
CA SER A 76 37.60 8.41 -6.33
C SER A 76 38.28 7.11 -6.70
N ILE A 77 39.32 7.18 -7.52
CA ILE A 77 40.19 6.03 -7.80
C ILE A 77 41.03 5.81 -6.55
N SER A 78 40.70 4.79 -5.76
CA SER A 78 41.56 4.38 -4.65
C SER A 78 42.86 3.82 -5.22
N LEU A 79 43.95 4.57 -5.08
CA LEU A 79 45.28 4.06 -5.38
C LEU A 79 45.60 2.92 -4.40
N PRO A 80 46.24 1.83 -4.85
CA PRO A 80 46.82 0.87 -3.92
C PRO A 80 47.88 1.64 -3.11
N ASN A 81 47.61 1.87 -1.83
CA ASN A 81 48.40 2.59 -0.80
C ASN A 81 47.92 4.00 -0.36
N ALA A 82 46.66 4.39 -0.55
CA ALA A 82 46.14 5.61 0.07
C ALA A 82 45.80 5.41 1.58
N ASP A 83 46.28 6.33 2.42
CA ASP A 83 46.07 6.33 3.89
C ASP A 83 44.58 6.57 4.24
N PRO A 84 44.03 5.92 5.28
CA PRO A 84 42.63 6.04 5.66
C PRO A 84 42.40 7.36 6.41
N GLY A 85 42.22 8.46 5.66
CA GLY A 85 41.86 9.75 6.26
C GLY A 85 42.19 11.01 5.44
N GLN A 86 42.69 10.90 4.21
CA GLN A 86 42.88 12.07 3.34
C GLN A 86 41.84 12.15 2.23
N ASP A 87 41.39 13.37 1.98
CA ASP A 87 40.32 13.74 1.04
C ASP A 87 40.48 13.09 -0.34
N HIS A 88 39.36 12.53 -0.79
CA HIS A 88 39.20 11.85 -2.07
C HIS A 88 39.34 12.84 -3.24
N VAL A 89 40.52 12.91 -3.85
CA VAL A 89 40.76 13.66 -5.09
C VAL A 89 40.30 12.83 -6.29
N ASN A 90 39.40 13.39 -7.08
CA ASN A 90 38.92 12.79 -8.32
C ASN A 90 39.96 12.97 -9.44
N TRP A 91 40.50 11.87 -9.96
CA TRP A 91 41.54 11.86 -11.00
C TRP A 91 40.92 11.83 -12.39
N PHE A 92 41.19 12.85 -13.20
CA PHE A 92 41.17 12.72 -14.66
C PHE A 92 42.61 12.39 -15.08
N PRO A 93 42.92 11.17 -15.57
CA PRO A 93 44.29 10.86 -15.97
C PRO A 93 44.69 11.82 -17.08
N GLY A 94 45.75 12.59 -16.80
CA GLY A 94 46.41 13.48 -17.75
C GLY A 94 46.78 12.71 -19.01
N ARG A 95 45.93 12.86 -20.02
CA ARG A 95 46.23 12.45 -21.38
C ARG A 95 47.03 13.61 -21.99
N GLY A 96 48.28 13.34 -22.36
CA GLY A 96 49.24 14.38 -22.81
C GLY A 96 48.87 15.08 -24.12
N ASP A 97 47.75 14.70 -24.73
CA ASP A 97 47.09 15.26 -25.91
C ASP A 97 45.98 16.27 -25.56
N TRP A 98 45.76 16.58 -24.28
CA TRP A 98 44.82 17.65 -23.88
C TRP A 98 45.29 19.03 -24.37
N GLN A 99 44.39 19.73 -25.07
CA GLN A 99 44.48 21.17 -25.27
C GLN A 99 43.37 21.86 -24.48
N ALA A 100 43.71 22.96 -23.81
CA ALA A 100 42.75 23.75 -23.04
C ALA A 100 41.59 24.22 -23.95
N THR A 101 40.38 24.11 -23.43
CA THR A 101 39.15 24.45 -24.15
C THR A 101 38.83 25.92 -23.88
N ASP A 102 38.69 26.74 -24.93
CA ASP A 102 38.41 28.18 -24.79
C ASP A 102 36.95 28.49 -24.41
N LYS A 103 36.09 27.47 -24.30
CA LYS A 103 34.64 27.62 -24.07
C LYS A 103 34.10 26.62 -23.07
N VAL A 104 33.42 27.14 -22.05
CA VAL A 104 32.44 26.43 -21.22
C VAL A 104 31.07 26.77 -21.80
N ILE A 105 30.30 25.76 -22.21
CA ILE A 105 28.95 25.97 -22.72
C ILE A 105 27.97 25.87 -21.55
N VAL A 106 27.15 26.91 -21.38
CA VAL A 106 25.99 26.85 -20.48
C VAL A 106 24.82 26.36 -21.32
N MET A 107 24.41 25.12 -21.09
CA MET A 107 23.22 24.54 -21.70
C MET A 107 22.01 24.74 -20.79
N PRO A 108 20.86 25.19 -21.30
CA PRO A 108 19.60 25.11 -20.57
C PRO A 108 19.33 23.66 -20.14
N GLN A 109 18.80 23.49 -18.93
CA GLN A 109 18.51 22.18 -18.35
C GLN A 109 17.68 21.28 -19.27
N GLU A 110 16.70 21.86 -19.98
CA GLU A 110 15.90 21.17 -21.00
C GLU A 110 16.75 20.61 -22.15
N GLN A 111 17.72 21.37 -22.64
CA GLN A 111 18.63 20.92 -23.71
C GLN A 111 19.59 19.84 -23.19
N TYR A 112 20.02 19.96 -21.93
CA TYR A 112 20.87 18.96 -21.30
C TYR A 112 20.13 17.63 -21.09
N VAL A 113 18.91 17.64 -20.57
CA VAL A 113 18.07 16.43 -20.48
C VAL A 113 17.80 15.86 -21.86
N ALA A 114 17.53 16.70 -22.86
CA ALA A 114 17.30 16.26 -24.23
C ALA A 114 18.54 15.66 -24.90
N GLN A 115 19.76 16.03 -24.47
CA GLN A 115 21.00 15.53 -25.07
C GLN A 115 21.64 14.38 -24.29
N HIS A 116 21.57 14.41 -22.96
CA HIS A 116 22.29 13.49 -22.07
C HIS A 116 21.36 12.60 -21.25
N HIS A 117 20.05 12.77 -21.37
CA HIS A 117 19.01 11.90 -20.80
C HIS A 117 19.19 11.63 -19.28
N SER A 118 19.70 12.60 -18.52
CA SER A 118 20.00 12.45 -17.08
C SER A 118 19.99 13.79 -16.36
N CYS A 119 19.52 13.82 -15.11
CA CYS A 119 19.36 15.01 -14.29
C CYS A 119 18.99 14.64 -12.84
N ARG A 120 19.97 14.35 -11.98
CA ARG A 120 19.73 14.03 -10.57
C ARG A 120 19.48 15.30 -9.76
N TYR A 121 18.58 15.26 -8.78
CA TYR A 121 18.26 16.37 -7.86
C TYR A 121 17.78 17.67 -8.52
N CYS A 122 17.43 17.63 -9.81
CA CYS A 122 17.06 18.83 -10.53
C CYS A 122 15.56 19.11 -10.51
N SER A 123 15.17 20.32 -10.90
CA SER A 123 13.77 20.75 -10.97
C SER A 123 13.33 20.92 -12.42
N LEU A 124 12.44 20.03 -12.88
CA LEU A 124 11.88 19.93 -14.24
C LEU A 124 10.34 20.12 -14.20
N VAL A 125 9.90 21.12 -13.44
CA VAL A 125 8.47 21.32 -13.12
C VAL A 125 7.70 21.76 -14.36
N GLY A 126 6.72 20.97 -14.79
CA GLY A 126 5.92 21.26 -15.98
C GLY A 126 6.62 20.93 -17.31
N ASP A 127 7.84 20.42 -17.28
CA ASP A 127 8.63 20.17 -18.49
C ASP A 127 8.07 18.98 -19.30
N HIS A 128 8.30 19.02 -20.61
CA HIS A 128 8.02 17.89 -21.51
C HIS A 128 9.30 17.08 -21.76
N ILE A 129 9.35 15.86 -21.23
CA ILE A 129 10.52 14.99 -21.31
C ILE A 129 10.20 13.81 -22.25
N LEU A 130 11.07 13.62 -23.24
CA LEU A 130 10.98 12.51 -24.19
C LEU A 130 11.96 11.41 -23.78
N GLY A 131 11.45 10.26 -23.35
CA GLY A 131 12.23 9.07 -23.07
C GLY A 131 12.69 8.40 -24.36
N SER A 132 13.91 7.87 -24.36
CA SER A 132 14.48 7.14 -25.49
C SER A 132 15.08 5.81 -25.07
N SER A 133 15.03 4.85 -25.99
CA SER A 133 15.70 3.54 -25.89
C SER A 133 17.06 3.52 -26.61
N GLY A 134 17.66 4.70 -26.80
CA GLY A 134 18.96 4.83 -27.46
C GLY A 134 20.07 4.09 -26.71
N PRO A 135 21.13 3.64 -27.40
CA PRO A 135 22.28 3.03 -26.75
C PRO A 135 22.89 4.02 -25.74
N LEU A 136 23.31 3.48 -24.59
CA LEU A 136 23.98 4.28 -23.58
C LEU A 136 25.32 4.80 -24.14
N ASP A 137 25.58 6.08 -23.99
CA ASP A 137 26.87 6.68 -24.26
C ASP A 137 27.84 6.24 -23.13
N PRO A 138 28.90 5.48 -23.44
CA PRO A 138 29.84 4.99 -22.44
C PRO A 138 30.61 6.11 -21.71
N TYR A 139 30.56 7.34 -22.22
CA TYR A 139 31.20 8.51 -21.62
C TYR A 139 30.26 9.31 -20.70
N VAL A 140 28.96 8.97 -20.65
CA VAL A 140 27.98 9.63 -19.79
C VAL A 140 27.75 8.79 -18.53
N ALA A 141 28.42 9.16 -17.44
CA ALA A 141 28.08 8.65 -16.12
C ALA A 141 26.63 9.08 -15.80
N TYR A 142 25.79 8.18 -15.31
CA TYR A 142 24.40 8.45 -14.90
C TYR A 142 23.39 8.74 -16.02
N GLN A 143 23.65 8.34 -17.26
CA GLN A 143 22.59 8.37 -18.27
C GLN A 143 21.34 7.60 -17.79
N HIS A 144 20.16 8.11 -18.11
CA HIS A 144 18.86 7.58 -17.67
C HIS A 144 18.62 7.70 -16.15
N ASP A 145 19.26 8.66 -15.49
CA ASP A 145 19.13 8.89 -14.05
C ASP A 145 18.46 10.24 -13.73
N LEU A 146 17.24 10.17 -13.20
CA LEU A 146 16.42 11.26 -12.68
C LEU A 146 16.17 11.09 -11.17
N THR A 147 17.07 10.41 -10.47
CA THR A 147 16.99 10.21 -9.01
C THR A 147 16.81 11.55 -8.29
N SER A 148 15.81 11.61 -7.43
CA SER A 148 15.47 12.78 -6.61
C SER A 148 15.13 14.06 -7.39
N ALA A 149 14.85 13.94 -8.69
CA ALA A 149 14.39 15.07 -9.48
C ALA A 149 12.98 15.50 -9.06
N ASN A 150 12.70 16.81 -9.09
CA ASN A 150 11.37 17.38 -8.98
C ASN A 150 10.75 17.49 -10.38
N LEU A 151 9.88 16.56 -10.71
CA LEU A 151 9.13 16.40 -11.96
C LEU A 151 7.66 16.78 -11.78
N THR A 152 7.34 17.65 -10.80
CA THR A 152 5.96 18.03 -10.51
C THR A 152 5.29 18.61 -11.77
N GLY A 153 4.14 18.08 -12.17
CA GLY A 153 3.42 18.53 -13.36
C GLY A 153 4.11 18.24 -14.70
N ALA A 154 5.27 17.58 -14.71
CA ALA A 154 6.00 17.26 -15.93
C ALA A 154 5.22 16.26 -16.79
N THR A 155 5.48 16.28 -18.10
CA THR A 155 4.92 15.32 -19.05
C THR A 155 6.03 14.42 -19.57
N LEU A 156 5.99 13.13 -19.22
CA LEU A 156 6.98 12.13 -19.63
C LEU A 156 6.34 11.18 -20.66
N THR A 157 6.86 11.21 -21.88
CA THR A 157 6.39 10.35 -22.98
C THR A 157 7.56 9.62 -23.64
N GLY A 158 7.34 8.45 -24.23
CA GLY A 158 8.40 7.65 -24.85
C GLY A 158 8.88 6.49 -23.98
N ASP A 159 10.16 6.12 -24.09
CA ASP A 159 10.73 4.95 -23.43
C ASP A 159 11.69 5.35 -22.29
N PHE A 160 11.29 5.03 -21.07
CA PHE A 160 12.01 5.20 -19.81
C PHE A 160 12.36 3.84 -19.18
N SER A 161 12.46 2.78 -19.97
CA SER A 161 12.75 1.45 -19.45
C SER A 161 14.12 1.38 -18.75
N GLY A 162 14.14 0.88 -17.52
CA GLY A 162 15.35 0.80 -16.69
C GLY A 162 15.89 2.13 -16.17
N TRP A 163 15.20 3.25 -16.43
CA TRP A 163 15.60 4.55 -15.90
C TRP A 163 15.46 4.61 -14.38
N LYS A 164 16.26 5.47 -13.75
CA LYS A 164 16.24 5.68 -12.31
C LYS A 164 15.44 6.93 -11.96
N PHE A 165 14.45 6.77 -11.11
CA PHE A 165 13.57 7.79 -10.56
C PHE A 165 13.51 7.70 -9.03
N ALA A 166 14.50 7.06 -8.39
CA ALA A 166 14.49 6.85 -6.96
C ALA A 166 14.34 8.18 -6.20
N GLY A 167 13.32 8.29 -5.36
CA GLY A 167 12.98 9.50 -4.61
C GLY A 167 12.52 10.70 -5.46
N ALA A 168 12.27 10.53 -6.77
CA ALA A 168 11.77 11.61 -7.62
C ALA A 168 10.35 12.02 -7.21
N ASN A 169 10.06 13.31 -7.32
CA ASN A 169 8.72 13.84 -7.10
C ASN A 169 8.02 14.01 -8.45
N LEU A 170 7.09 13.11 -8.77
CA LEU A 170 6.27 13.12 -9.98
C LEU A 170 4.86 13.66 -9.70
N THR A 171 4.58 14.33 -8.58
CA THR A 171 3.22 14.80 -8.26
C THR A 171 2.58 15.57 -9.41
N ASN A 172 1.32 15.27 -9.76
CA ASN A 172 0.58 15.85 -10.88
C ASN A 172 1.23 15.66 -12.27
N ALA A 173 2.27 14.84 -12.42
CA ALA A 173 2.88 14.56 -13.71
C ALA A 173 1.96 13.73 -14.62
N THR A 174 2.18 13.82 -15.94
CA THR A 174 1.53 12.97 -16.94
C THR A 174 2.55 11.99 -17.52
N LEU A 175 2.30 10.70 -17.33
CA LEU A 175 3.15 9.60 -17.76
C LEU A 175 2.39 8.78 -18.82
N SER A 176 2.85 8.79 -20.07
CA SER A 176 2.18 8.05 -21.17
C SER A 176 3.17 7.21 -21.99
N GLY A 177 4.09 6.53 -21.30
CA GLY A 177 5.24 5.85 -21.91
C GLY A 177 5.56 4.49 -21.28
N ASN A 178 6.69 3.93 -21.69
CA ASN A 178 7.22 2.69 -21.14
C ASN A 178 8.16 2.98 -19.98
N PHE A 179 7.80 2.56 -18.77
CA PHE A 179 8.60 2.64 -17.54
C PHE A 179 9.02 1.25 -17.06
N SER A 180 9.07 0.27 -17.97
CA SER A 180 9.36 -1.12 -17.60
C SER A 180 10.73 -1.24 -16.94
N GLY A 181 10.79 -1.88 -15.77
CA GLY A 181 12.03 -2.04 -15.03
C GLY A 181 12.63 -0.75 -14.44
N ALA A 182 11.92 0.37 -14.51
CA ALA A 182 12.37 1.62 -13.90
C ALA A 182 12.49 1.48 -12.38
N ASP A 183 13.48 2.15 -11.80
CA ASP A 183 13.64 2.26 -10.34
C ASP A 183 12.85 3.47 -9.85
N LEU A 184 11.66 3.22 -9.29
CA LEU A 184 10.77 4.24 -8.72
C LEU A 184 10.78 4.15 -7.18
N THR A 185 11.85 3.62 -6.58
CA THR A 185 11.92 3.42 -5.14
C THR A 185 11.77 4.75 -4.39
N GLY A 186 10.81 4.82 -3.47
CA GLY A 186 10.53 6.05 -2.70
C GLY A 186 10.03 7.24 -3.52
N ALA A 187 9.72 7.07 -4.81
CA ALA A 187 9.17 8.13 -5.66
C ALA A 187 7.75 8.51 -5.22
N VAL A 188 7.37 9.76 -5.48
CA VAL A 188 6.02 10.28 -5.19
C VAL A 188 5.26 10.45 -6.50
N LEU A 189 4.21 9.66 -6.72
CA LEU A 189 3.40 9.64 -7.95
C LEU A 189 1.98 10.15 -7.70
N ASP A 190 1.79 10.97 -6.66
CA ASP A 190 0.47 11.46 -6.25
C ASP A 190 -0.20 12.26 -7.36
N HIS A 191 -1.46 11.95 -7.64
CA HIS A 191 -2.30 12.59 -8.64
C HIS A 191 -1.71 12.54 -10.05
N THR A 192 -0.81 11.59 -10.33
CA THR A 192 -0.26 11.42 -11.67
C THR A 192 -1.28 10.82 -12.62
N VAL A 193 -1.25 11.31 -13.86
CA VAL A 193 -2.01 10.74 -14.97
C VAL A 193 -1.13 9.68 -15.64
N VAL A 194 -1.57 8.42 -15.65
CA VAL A 194 -0.78 7.26 -16.11
C VAL A 194 -1.38 6.57 -17.33
N ASP A 195 -1.91 7.37 -18.27
CA ASP A 195 -2.65 6.88 -19.44
C ASP A 195 -1.83 5.92 -20.32
N GLY A 196 -2.20 4.64 -20.27
CA GLY A 196 -1.55 3.57 -21.03
C GLY A 196 -0.09 3.31 -20.64
N ALA A 197 0.37 3.86 -19.52
CA ALA A 197 1.75 3.71 -19.06
C ALA A 197 2.04 2.26 -18.67
N VAL A 198 3.27 1.82 -18.93
CA VAL A 198 3.72 0.45 -18.64
C VAL A 198 4.79 0.48 -17.57
N PHE A 199 4.45 0.11 -16.34
CA PHE A 199 5.37 -0.01 -15.19
C PHE A 199 5.83 -1.45 -14.95
N ASP A 200 5.72 -2.33 -15.95
CA ASP A 200 6.00 -3.75 -15.77
C ASP A 200 7.44 -3.97 -15.26
N ARG A 201 7.59 -4.77 -14.20
CA ARG A 201 8.87 -5.04 -13.52
C ARG A 201 9.54 -3.82 -12.88
N ALA A 202 8.88 -2.68 -12.79
CA ALA A 202 9.40 -1.52 -12.08
C ALA A 202 9.52 -1.80 -10.58
N ASP A 203 10.45 -1.12 -9.93
CA ASP A 203 10.62 -1.16 -8.48
C ASP A 203 9.86 0.00 -7.84
N LEU A 204 8.71 -0.31 -7.21
CA LEU A 204 7.83 0.67 -6.56
C LEU A 204 7.95 0.61 -5.03
N ARG A 205 8.98 -0.03 -4.47
CA ARG A 205 9.14 -0.12 -3.02
C ARG A 205 9.20 1.28 -2.40
N GLY A 206 8.42 1.51 -1.35
CA GLY A 206 8.29 2.80 -0.69
C GLY A 206 7.69 3.94 -1.54
N ALA A 207 7.25 3.65 -2.76
CA ALA A 207 6.61 4.65 -3.62
C ALA A 207 5.22 5.01 -3.08
N HIS A 208 4.87 6.28 -3.17
CA HIS A 208 3.57 6.79 -2.76
C HIS A 208 2.73 7.09 -3.99
N LEU A 209 1.59 6.42 -4.13
CA LEU A 209 0.69 6.57 -5.25
C LEU A 209 -0.71 6.88 -4.71
N VAL A 210 -1.01 8.16 -4.47
CA VAL A 210 -2.35 8.61 -4.09
C VAL A 210 -3.09 9.15 -5.30
N GLY A 211 -4.32 8.69 -5.55
CA GLY A 211 -5.22 9.30 -6.53
C GLY A 211 -4.69 9.27 -7.96
N LEU A 212 -4.00 8.20 -8.36
CA LEU A 212 -3.61 7.96 -9.76
C LEU A 212 -4.82 8.03 -10.69
N GLN A 213 -4.63 8.66 -11.85
CA GLN A 213 -5.68 8.89 -12.83
C GLN A 213 -5.36 8.23 -14.15
N TYR A 214 -6.34 7.63 -14.80
CA TYR A 214 -6.21 7.14 -16.17
C TYR A 214 -7.57 6.93 -16.83
N GLN A 215 -7.59 7.06 -18.15
CA GLN A 215 -8.62 6.61 -19.08
C GLN A 215 -8.17 5.35 -19.81
N ALA A 216 -6.90 5.32 -20.23
CA ALA A 216 -6.26 4.17 -20.85
C ALA A 216 -5.58 3.32 -19.76
N PRO A 217 -5.93 2.04 -19.57
CA PRO A 217 -5.47 1.31 -18.40
C PRO A 217 -3.94 1.10 -18.34
N PRO A 218 -3.28 1.43 -17.22
CA PRO A 218 -1.86 1.19 -17.02
C PRO A 218 -1.58 -0.29 -16.73
N SER A 219 -0.30 -0.66 -16.86
CA SER A 219 0.21 -1.99 -16.55
C SER A 219 1.22 -1.94 -15.40
N PHE A 220 1.05 -2.81 -14.42
CA PHE A 220 1.89 -2.99 -13.24
C PHE A 220 2.17 -4.49 -13.03
N VAL A 221 2.63 -5.17 -14.08
CA VAL A 221 2.90 -6.61 -14.03
C VAL A 221 4.29 -6.86 -13.47
N SER A 222 4.38 -7.77 -12.50
CA SER A 222 5.62 -8.15 -11.79
C SER A 222 6.34 -6.98 -11.13
N VAL A 223 5.61 -5.94 -10.70
CA VAL A 223 6.20 -4.83 -9.95
C VAL A 223 6.69 -5.28 -8.58
N ARG A 224 7.76 -4.66 -8.07
CA ARG A 224 8.19 -4.87 -6.69
C ARG A 224 7.51 -3.87 -5.77
N ILE A 225 6.92 -4.37 -4.69
CA ILE A 225 6.25 -3.56 -3.67
C ILE A 225 6.78 -3.95 -2.30
N GLY A 226 6.69 -3.02 -1.34
CA GLY A 226 7.18 -3.22 0.02
C GLY A 226 7.92 -1.99 0.54
N PRO A 227 8.81 -2.14 1.53
CA PRO A 227 9.44 -0.99 2.16
C PRO A 227 10.66 -0.48 1.37
N ALA A 228 10.77 0.84 1.24
CA ALA A 228 12.00 1.54 0.89
C ALA A 228 11.99 2.94 1.48
N SER A 229 13.18 3.50 1.77
CA SER A 229 13.32 4.88 2.25
C SER A 229 12.41 5.23 3.44
N GLY A 230 12.21 4.27 4.35
CA GLY A 230 11.41 4.43 5.57
C GLY A 230 9.89 4.40 5.39
N ARG A 231 9.38 4.03 4.20
CA ARG A 231 7.94 3.96 3.90
C ARG A 231 7.60 2.68 3.14
N CYS A 232 6.32 2.30 3.16
CA CYS A 232 5.77 1.19 2.39
C CYS A 232 5.13 1.68 1.10
N THR A 233 5.13 0.84 0.06
CA THR A 233 4.36 1.12 -1.16
C THR A 233 2.87 1.23 -0.84
N GLN A 234 2.21 2.28 -1.33
CA GLN A 234 0.77 2.47 -1.16
C GLN A 234 0.13 2.88 -2.49
N PHE A 235 -0.94 2.17 -2.86
CA PHE A 235 -1.87 2.53 -3.92
C PHE A 235 -3.16 2.99 -3.25
N GLN A 236 -3.25 4.28 -2.95
CA GLN A 236 -4.32 4.85 -2.15
C GLN A 236 -5.30 5.65 -3.01
N ASP A 237 -6.60 5.46 -2.78
CA ASP A 237 -7.67 6.17 -3.49
C ASP A 237 -7.57 6.03 -5.02
N ILE A 238 -7.23 4.82 -5.50
CA ILE A 238 -7.04 4.50 -6.92
C ILE A 238 -8.12 3.52 -7.40
N ASP A 239 -8.64 3.74 -8.61
CA ASP A 239 -9.39 2.72 -9.34
C ASP A 239 -8.43 1.74 -10.03
N LEU A 240 -8.29 0.52 -9.51
CA LEU A 240 -7.46 -0.54 -10.09
C LEU A 240 -8.28 -1.58 -10.89
N LEU A 241 -9.58 -1.37 -11.12
CA LEU A 241 -10.46 -2.37 -11.74
C LEU A 241 -10.04 -2.71 -13.18
N ARG A 242 -9.53 -1.72 -13.91
CA ARG A 242 -9.10 -1.88 -15.30
C ARG A 242 -7.59 -1.95 -15.45
N ALA A 243 -6.83 -1.56 -14.42
CA ALA A 243 -5.38 -1.64 -14.42
C ALA A 243 -4.93 -3.11 -14.38
N ARG A 244 -3.84 -3.43 -15.10
CA ARG A 244 -3.20 -4.75 -14.97
C ARG A 244 -2.26 -4.74 -13.77
N PHE A 245 -2.80 -4.97 -12.58
CA PHE A 245 -2.02 -5.01 -11.35
C PHE A 245 -1.74 -6.45 -10.90
N VAL A 246 -0.48 -6.88 -11.07
CA VAL A 246 -0.02 -8.21 -10.68
C VAL A 246 1.35 -8.04 -10.03
N PRO A 247 1.43 -7.74 -8.72
CA PRO A 247 2.71 -7.55 -8.07
C PRO A 247 3.51 -8.85 -8.04
N SER A 248 4.84 -8.72 -7.97
CA SER A 248 5.71 -9.81 -7.51
C SER A 248 5.51 -10.05 -6.01
N LYS A 249 6.08 -11.13 -5.47
CA LYS A 249 6.01 -11.41 -4.03
C LYS A 249 6.48 -10.17 -3.23
N PRO A 250 5.62 -9.59 -2.38
CA PRO A 250 5.94 -8.37 -1.64
C PRO A 250 7.15 -8.54 -0.73
N ASP A 251 8.00 -7.52 -0.68
CA ASP A 251 9.11 -7.48 0.27
C ASP A 251 8.53 -7.36 1.71
N PRO A 252 8.99 -8.16 2.68
CA PRO A 252 8.45 -8.14 4.03
C PRO A 252 8.73 -6.82 4.74
N GLY A 253 7.87 -6.45 5.70
CA GLY A 253 8.03 -5.25 6.53
C GLY A 253 6.87 -4.25 6.45
N CYS A 254 5.87 -4.51 5.61
CA CYS A 254 4.70 -3.65 5.41
C CYS A 254 3.37 -4.25 5.89
N GLY A 255 3.40 -5.31 6.70
CA GLY A 255 2.18 -6.02 7.16
C GLY A 255 1.27 -5.23 8.11
N ALA A 256 1.62 -4.00 8.47
CA ALA A 256 0.81 -3.08 9.27
C ALA A 256 0.51 -1.77 8.53
N THR A 257 0.74 -1.75 7.21
CA THR A 257 0.51 -0.57 6.38
C THR A 257 -0.29 -0.99 5.16
N PRO A 258 -1.56 -0.57 5.06
CA PRO A 258 -2.43 -1.00 3.99
C PRO A 258 -1.85 -0.66 2.62
N LEU A 259 -1.85 -1.65 1.71
CA LEU A 259 -1.41 -1.47 0.34
C LEU A 259 -2.44 -0.71 -0.50
N LEU A 260 -3.73 -0.89 -0.20
CA LEU A 260 -4.86 -0.45 -1.04
C LEU A 260 -5.89 0.43 -0.29
N PRO A 261 -5.51 1.34 0.62
CA PRO A 261 -6.49 2.08 1.42
C PRO A 261 -7.37 2.95 0.51
N GLY A 262 -8.69 2.82 0.65
CA GLY A 262 -9.68 3.58 -0.13
C GLY A 262 -9.79 3.18 -1.61
N SER A 263 -8.89 2.33 -2.11
CA SER A 263 -8.80 1.95 -3.53
C SER A 263 -9.85 0.92 -3.93
N LEU A 264 -10.33 1.03 -5.18
CA LEU A 264 -11.17 0.03 -5.82
C LEU A 264 -10.28 -1.04 -6.45
N ALA A 265 -10.51 -2.31 -6.11
CA ALA A 265 -9.71 -3.43 -6.61
C ALA A 265 -10.59 -4.59 -7.06
N PRO A 266 -10.19 -5.36 -8.09
CA PRO A 266 -10.92 -6.57 -8.46
C PRO A 266 -10.79 -7.63 -7.36
N LEU A 267 -11.83 -8.44 -7.14
CA LEU A 267 -11.80 -9.50 -6.13
C LEU A 267 -10.66 -10.52 -6.36
N GLY A 268 -10.31 -10.77 -7.62
CA GLY A 268 -9.15 -11.58 -7.99
C GLY A 268 -7.81 -11.07 -7.45
N LEU A 269 -7.68 -9.77 -7.18
CA LEU A 269 -6.48 -9.21 -6.54
C LEU A 269 -6.43 -9.58 -5.06
N LEU A 270 -7.55 -9.53 -4.34
CA LEU A 270 -7.60 -10.01 -2.95
C LEU A 270 -7.21 -11.49 -2.88
N TYR A 271 -7.69 -12.31 -3.82
CA TYR A 271 -7.28 -13.70 -3.91
C TYR A 271 -5.75 -13.82 -4.01
N ALA A 272 -5.12 -13.13 -4.96
CA ALA A 272 -3.67 -13.20 -5.13
C ALA A 272 -2.90 -12.69 -3.89
N LEU A 273 -3.33 -11.57 -3.31
CA LEU A 273 -2.63 -10.96 -2.16
C LEU A 273 -2.83 -11.76 -0.86
N GLY A 274 -4.06 -12.19 -0.59
CA GLY A 274 -4.43 -12.87 0.64
C GLY A 274 -4.01 -14.34 0.67
N HIS A 275 -4.25 -15.07 -0.43
CA HIS A 275 -3.92 -16.50 -0.52
C HIS A 275 -2.44 -16.74 -0.80
N ASP A 276 -1.80 -15.99 -1.70
CA ASP A 276 -0.43 -16.34 -2.09
C ASP A 276 0.62 -15.72 -1.15
N TYR A 277 0.31 -14.59 -0.49
CA TYR A 277 1.29 -13.82 0.29
C TYR A 277 1.03 -13.75 1.79
N HIS A 278 -0.10 -14.28 2.30
CA HIS A 278 -0.41 -14.49 3.73
C HIS A 278 0.32 -13.57 4.74
N GLY A 279 -0.34 -12.52 5.22
CA GLY A 279 0.19 -11.66 6.30
C GLY A 279 1.41 -10.80 5.94
N MET A 280 1.95 -10.92 4.72
CA MET A 280 2.98 -10.00 4.19
C MET A 280 2.38 -8.67 3.69
N VAL A 281 1.09 -8.68 3.38
CA VAL A 281 0.36 -7.53 2.83
C VAL A 281 -0.83 -7.24 3.71
N ASP A 282 -0.92 -6.00 4.15
CA ASP A 282 -2.13 -5.45 4.74
C ASP A 282 -3.05 -4.97 3.61
N VAL A 283 -4.27 -5.46 3.61
CA VAL A 283 -5.29 -5.19 2.59
C VAL A 283 -6.52 -4.48 3.19
N ALA A 284 -6.36 -3.89 4.37
CA ALA A 284 -7.41 -3.13 5.04
C ALA A 284 -7.85 -1.90 4.23
N GLY A 285 -9.12 -1.52 4.41
CA GLY A 285 -9.73 -0.32 3.84
C GLY A 285 -9.93 -0.35 2.31
N ALA A 286 -9.67 -1.47 1.65
CA ALA A 286 -9.87 -1.62 0.21
C ALA A 286 -11.33 -1.93 -0.14
N GLN A 287 -11.77 -1.45 -1.30
CA GLN A 287 -13.09 -1.74 -1.86
C GLN A 287 -12.97 -2.77 -2.97
N TYR A 288 -13.33 -4.02 -2.68
CA TYR A 288 -13.22 -5.12 -3.62
C TYR A 288 -14.49 -5.28 -4.46
N VAL A 289 -14.37 -5.15 -5.77
CA VAL A 289 -15.49 -5.31 -6.69
C VAL A 289 -15.50 -6.72 -7.25
N ALA A 290 -16.57 -7.44 -6.93
CA ALA A 290 -16.87 -8.77 -7.44
C ALA A 290 -17.69 -8.70 -8.72
N SER A 291 -17.24 -9.40 -9.75
CA SER A 291 -17.96 -9.64 -10.99
C SER A 291 -18.61 -11.01 -11.00
N ALA A 292 -19.53 -11.25 -11.95
CA ALA A 292 -20.09 -12.58 -12.15
C ALA A 292 -19.03 -13.67 -12.42
N ALA A 293 -17.86 -13.30 -12.95
CA ALA A 293 -16.80 -14.22 -13.33
C ALA A 293 -15.86 -14.60 -12.17
N ASP A 294 -15.71 -13.73 -11.16
CA ASP A 294 -14.75 -13.93 -10.06
C ASP A 294 -15.39 -13.95 -8.67
N ARG A 295 -16.71 -13.74 -8.53
CA ARG A 295 -17.39 -13.76 -7.22
C ARG A 295 -17.16 -15.03 -6.38
N THR A 296 -16.92 -16.18 -7.02
CA THR A 296 -16.68 -17.48 -6.37
C THR A 296 -15.21 -17.75 -6.07
N ARG A 297 -14.32 -16.80 -6.35
CA ARG A 297 -12.88 -17.02 -6.33
C ARG A 297 -12.32 -17.16 -4.92
N LEU A 298 -13.05 -16.69 -3.92
CA LEU A 298 -12.66 -16.79 -2.51
C LEU A 298 -13.29 -17.98 -1.79
N ALA A 299 -14.21 -18.70 -2.43
CA ALA A 299 -14.84 -19.89 -1.86
C ALA A 299 -13.78 -20.96 -1.51
N GLY A 300 -13.77 -21.39 -0.25
CA GLY A 300 -12.85 -22.41 0.28
C GLY A 300 -11.40 -21.95 0.46
N VAL A 301 -11.11 -20.66 0.27
CA VAL A 301 -9.75 -20.10 0.41
C VAL A 301 -9.37 -19.99 1.89
N ASP A 302 -8.09 -20.20 2.18
CA ASP A 302 -7.54 -19.95 3.51
C ASP A 302 -7.06 -18.49 3.59
N LEU A 303 -7.82 -17.67 4.32
CA LEU A 303 -7.50 -16.27 4.63
C LEU A 303 -7.32 -16.09 6.16
N SER A 304 -6.89 -17.15 6.86
CA SER A 304 -6.69 -17.09 8.31
C SER A 304 -5.69 -15.99 8.68
N GLY A 305 -6.03 -15.19 9.69
CA GLY A 305 -5.20 -14.07 10.17
C GLY A 305 -5.08 -12.87 9.22
N ILE A 306 -5.84 -12.82 8.11
CA ILE A 306 -5.82 -11.66 7.22
C ILE A 306 -6.35 -10.40 7.91
N ASP A 307 -5.84 -9.23 7.54
CA ASP A 307 -6.44 -7.95 7.91
C ASP A 307 -7.28 -7.42 6.74
N LEU A 308 -8.59 -7.41 6.93
CA LEU A 308 -9.62 -6.86 6.04
C LEU A 308 -10.40 -5.72 6.72
N SER A 309 -9.84 -5.12 7.78
CA SER A 309 -10.52 -4.09 8.55
C SER A 309 -10.96 -2.94 7.65
N GLY A 310 -12.24 -2.57 7.72
CA GLY A 310 -12.85 -1.52 6.90
C GLY A 310 -12.99 -1.86 5.40
N ALA A 311 -12.66 -3.08 4.96
CA ALA A 311 -12.86 -3.48 3.58
C ALA A 311 -14.36 -3.64 3.25
N SER A 312 -14.71 -3.44 1.99
CA SER A 312 -16.08 -3.63 1.50
C SER A 312 -16.10 -4.46 0.23
N PHE A 313 -17.11 -5.34 0.10
CA PHE A 313 -17.33 -6.12 -1.12
C PHE A 313 -18.50 -5.54 -1.91
N LEU A 314 -18.23 -5.06 -3.12
CA LEU A 314 -19.19 -4.37 -3.99
C LEU A 314 -19.49 -5.20 -5.25
N GLY A 315 -20.60 -4.90 -5.92
CA GLY A 315 -20.98 -5.55 -7.18
C GLY A 315 -21.85 -6.79 -6.95
N PHE A 316 -21.44 -7.93 -7.50
CA PHE A 316 -22.16 -9.20 -7.26
C PHE A 316 -21.89 -9.68 -5.83
N PRO A 317 -22.87 -10.34 -5.17
CA PRO A 317 -22.62 -10.99 -3.88
C PRO A 317 -21.42 -11.93 -3.97
N ALA A 318 -20.40 -11.63 -3.17
CA ALA A 318 -19.18 -12.41 -3.08
C ALA A 318 -19.47 -13.73 -2.37
N ASP A 319 -18.88 -14.80 -2.88
CA ASP A 319 -19.00 -16.15 -2.33
C ASP A 319 -17.72 -16.46 -1.55
N PHE A 320 -17.89 -16.42 -0.24
CA PHE A 320 -16.95 -16.83 0.79
C PHE A 320 -17.34 -18.18 1.42
N SER A 321 -18.18 -18.98 0.76
CA SER A 321 -18.55 -20.28 1.29
C SER A 321 -17.30 -21.11 1.60
N LYS A 322 -17.25 -21.74 2.78
CA LYS A 322 -16.12 -22.54 3.26
C LYS A 322 -14.78 -21.81 3.41
N THR A 323 -14.74 -20.49 3.26
CA THR A 323 -13.52 -19.69 3.46
C THR A 323 -13.10 -19.75 4.92
N LYS A 324 -11.79 -19.77 5.18
CA LYS A 324 -11.27 -19.66 6.55
C LYS A 324 -10.80 -18.24 6.82
N PHE A 325 -11.37 -17.65 7.86
CA PHE A 325 -11.02 -16.36 8.41
C PHE A 325 -10.53 -16.50 9.86
N ASP A 326 -10.09 -17.69 10.28
CA ASP A 326 -9.71 -17.91 11.68
C ASP A 326 -8.62 -16.91 12.13
N GLY A 327 -8.89 -16.16 13.20
CA GLY A 327 -8.01 -15.10 13.70
C GLY A 327 -7.90 -13.84 12.84
N ALA A 328 -8.72 -13.67 11.80
CA ALA A 328 -8.70 -12.49 10.93
C ALA A 328 -9.17 -11.21 11.64
N SER A 329 -8.65 -10.06 11.20
CA SER A 329 -9.16 -8.74 11.57
C SER A 329 -10.17 -8.29 10.52
N LEU A 330 -11.43 -8.20 10.91
CA LEU A 330 -12.60 -7.89 10.09
C LEU A 330 -13.37 -6.67 10.63
N GLN A 331 -12.71 -5.79 11.37
CA GLN A 331 -13.35 -4.67 12.07
C GLN A 331 -13.99 -3.73 11.05
N GLY A 332 -15.30 -3.50 11.15
CA GLY A 332 -16.03 -2.65 10.20
C GLY A 332 -16.08 -3.18 8.75
N THR A 333 -15.69 -4.43 8.49
CA THR A 333 -15.78 -5.02 7.16
C THR A 333 -17.24 -5.21 6.76
N SER A 334 -17.59 -4.92 5.50
CA SER A 334 -18.94 -5.18 4.97
C SER A 334 -18.99 -6.47 4.16
N PHE A 335 -19.71 -7.47 4.69
CA PHE A 335 -20.11 -8.73 4.05
C PHE A 335 -21.60 -8.73 3.66
N GLU A 336 -22.19 -7.57 3.44
CA GLU A 336 -23.60 -7.44 3.06
C GLU A 336 -23.93 -8.34 1.84
N LEU A 337 -25.01 -9.12 1.94
CA LEU A 337 -25.49 -10.08 0.94
C LEU A 337 -24.52 -11.24 0.60
N ALA A 338 -23.34 -11.32 1.21
CA ALA A 338 -22.33 -12.32 0.87
C ALA A 338 -22.78 -13.74 1.27
N ASP A 339 -22.28 -14.75 0.55
CA ASP A 339 -22.41 -16.15 0.95
C ASP A 339 -21.22 -16.55 1.83
N LEU A 340 -21.48 -16.84 3.10
CA LEU A 340 -20.52 -17.27 4.10
C LEU A 340 -20.82 -18.69 4.59
N SER A 341 -21.65 -19.44 3.85
CA SER A 341 -22.07 -20.78 4.27
C SER A 341 -20.87 -21.71 4.44
N GLY A 342 -20.73 -22.26 5.64
CA GLY A 342 -19.62 -23.15 6.02
C GLY A 342 -18.28 -22.44 6.25
N ALA A 343 -18.24 -21.11 6.24
CA ALA A 343 -17.04 -20.35 6.56
C ALA A 343 -16.61 -20.55 8.02
N SER A 344 -15.30 -20.55 8.25
CA SER A 344 -14.67 -20.66 9.56
C SER A 344 -14.22 -19.28 10.01
N LEU A 345 -14.83 -18.74 11.07
CA LEU A 345 -14.55 -17.41 11.62
C LEU A 345 -14.23 -17.51 13.12
N HIS A 346 -13.45 -18.51 13.53
CA HIS A 346 -13.11 -18.66 14.94
C HIS A 346 -12.10 -17.59 15.34
N ASN A 347 -12.31 -17.00 16.53
CA ASN A 347 -11.39 -16.02 17.13
C ASN A 347 -11.15 -14.78 16.25
N VAL A 348 -12.12 -14.36 15.46
CA VAL A 348 -12.03 -13.15 14.63
C VAL A 348 -12.20 -11.87 15.44
N HIS A 349 -11.61 -10.78 14.94
CA HIS A 349 -11.91 -9.43 15.42
C HIS A 349 -12.83 -8.73 14.44
N ALA A 350 -14.13 -8.85 14.62
CA ALA A 350 -15.18 -8.39 13.70
C ALA A 350 -16.12 -7.34 14.33
N ALA A 351 -15.60 -6.53 15.26
CA ALA A 351 -16.35 -5.44 15.86
C ALA A 351 -16.87 -4.47 14.79
N GLY A 352 -18.17 -4.17 14.82
CA GLY A 352 -18.84 -3.30 13.86
C GLY A 352 -18.91 -3.82 12.42
N ALA A 353 -18.55 -5.08 12.16
CA ALA A 353 -18.69 -5.68 10.83
C ALA A 353 -20.17 -5.80 10.43
N SER A 354 -20.47 -5.66 9.14
CA SER A 354 -21.81 -5.86 8.61
C SER A 354 -21.93 -7.21 7.93
N PHE A 355 -22.91 -8.00 8.37
CA PHE A 355 -23.38 -9.26 7.79
C PHE A 355 -24.86 -9.14 7.38
N GLN A 356 -25.32 -7.92 7.12
CA GLN A 356 -26.71 -7.66 6.75
C GLN A 356 -27.12 -8.51 5.54
N ASP A 357 -28.24 -9.21 5.67
CA ASP A 357 -28.80 -10.10 4.64
C ASP A 357 -27.81 -11.17 4.09
N ALA A 358 -26.71 -11.44 4.81
CA ALA A 358 -25.72 -12.44 4.41
C ALA A 358 -26.27 -13.88 4.60
N ALA A 359 -25.84 -14.78 3.72
CA ALA A 359 -26.17 -16.21 3.83
C ALA A 359 -25.12 -16.92 4.69
N LEU A 360 -25.47 -17.21 5.95
CA LEU A 360 -24.59 -17.86 6.92
C LEU A 360 -25.03 -19.29 7.25
N ALA A 361 -26.31 -19.60 7.05
CA ALA A 361 -26.89 -20.91 7.26
C ALA A 361 -26.35 -21.96 6.27
N ALA A 362 -26.59 -23.24 6.60
CA ALA A 362 -26.33 -24.34 5.68
C ALA A 362 -27.15 -24.21 4.38
N ASP A 363 -26.53 -24.48 3.23
CA ASP A 363 -27.18 -24.47 1.92
C ASP A 363 -27.63 -25.88 1.45
N GLY A 364 -27.48 -26.89 2.31
CA GLY A 364 -27.73 -28.31 2.01
C GLY A 364 -26.48 -29.09 1.55
N ASN A 365 -25.42 -28.40 1.13
CA ASN A 365 -24.11 -28.96 0.77
C ASN A 365 -23.01 -28.53 1.74
N THR A 366 -23.19 -27.41 2.42
CA THR A 366 -22.29 -26.82 3.40
C THR A 366 -22.90 -26.90 4.79
N LYS A 367 -22.03 -26.91 5.81
CA LYS A 367 -22.45 -26.66 7.18
C LYS A 367 -22.74 -25.15 7.32
N PRO A 368 -23.43 -24.70 8.38
CA PRO A 368 -23.49 -23.28 8.71
C PRO A 368 -22.09 -22.70 8.99
N ALA A 369 -21.97 -21.38 8.93
CA ALA A 369 -20.78 -20.65 9.37
C ALA A 369 -20.51 -20.86 10.88
N SER A 370 -19.27 -20.68 11.31
CA SER A 370 -18.89 -20.74 12.73
C SER A 370 -18.09 -19.53 13.16
N PHE A 371 -18.61 -18.77 14.12
CA PHE A 371 -17.94 -17.69 14.84
C PHE A 371 -17.48 -18.12 16.24
N ALA A 372 -17.43 -19.42 16.54
CA ALA A 372 -17.13 -19.90 17.87
C ALA A 372 -15.71 -19.51 18.33
N GLY A 373 -15.56 -19.19 19.61
CA GLY A 373 -14.26 -18.89 20.19
C GLY A 373 -14.30 -17.76 21.21
N ALA A 374 -13.57 -17.92 22.31
CA ALA A 374 -13.52 -16.93 23.39
C ALA A 374 -12.82 -15.63 23.01
N GLN A 375 -12.10 -15.60 21.88
CA GLN A 375 -11.47 -14.40 21.33
C GLN A 375 -12.28 -13.78 20.19
N THR A 376 -13.41 -14.39 19.81
CA THR A 376 -14.29 -13.83 18.79
C THR A 376 -14.97 -12.58 19.33
N ASP A 377 -14.66 -11.44 18.70
CA ASP A 377 -15.28 -10.15 19.00
C ASP A 377 -16.20 -9.72 17.86
N LEU A 378 -17.50 -9.70 18.13
CA LEU A 378 -18.57 -9.26 17.24
C LEU A 378 -19.33 -8.07 17.87
N SER A 379 -18.65 -7.31 18.73
CA SER A 379 -19.25 -6.14 19.39
C SER A 379 -19.78 -5.15 18.35
N GLY A 380 -21.08 -4.82 18.42
CA GLY A 380 -21.73 -3.91 17.49
C GLY A 380 -21.87 -4.43 16.05
N ALA A 381 -21.61 -5.71 15.78
CA ALA A 381 -21.78 -6.29 14.45
C ALA A 381 -23.26 -6.30 14.03
N ASP A 382 -23.51 -6.16 12.72
CA ASP A 382 -24.85 -6.09 12.14
C ASP A 382 -25.23 -7.38 11.43
N PHE A 383 -26.22 -8.11 11.95
CA PHE A 383 -26.83 -9.32 11.38
C PHE A 383 -28.30 -9.09 10.99
N VAL A 384 -28.71 -7.85 10.75
CA VAL A 384 -30.11 -7.53 10.41
C VAL A 384 -30.53 -8.29 9.15
N GLY A 385 -31.67 -8.97 9.22
CA GLY A 385 -32.24 -9.75 8.10
C GLY A 385 -31.50 -11.04 7.74
N ALA A 386 -30.31 -11.30 8.32
CA ALA A 386 -29.50 -12.46 7.99
C ALA A 386 -30.18 -13.78 8.41
N ASP A 387 -29.95 -14.84 7.64
CA ASP A 387 -30.25 -16.22 8.05
C ASP A 387 -29.03 -16.81 8.75
N VAL A 388 -29.05 -16.78 10.08
CA VAL A 388 -28.02 -17.32 10.97
C VAL A 388 -28.38 -18.71 11.48
N SER A 389 -29.30 -19.42 10.81
CA SER A 389 -29.72 -20.76 11.23
C SER A 389 -28.56 -21.75 11.28
N GLY A 390 -28.40 -22.41 12.42
CA GLY A 390 -27.33 -23.39 12.69
C GLY A 390 -25.94 -22.78 12.90
N VAL A 391 -25.78 -21.46 12.80
CA VAL A 391 -24.51 -20.77 13.05
C VAL A 391 -24.13 -20.91 14.52
N SER A 392 -22.84 -21.13 14.81
CA SER A 392 -22.33 -21.11 16.18
C SER A 392 -21.67 -19.78 16.49
N PHE A 393 -22.15 -19.11 17.53
CA PHE A 393 -21.54 -17.95 18.19
C PHE A 393 -20.96 -18.34 19.55
N GLN A 394 -20.71 -19.63 19.79
CA GLN A 394 -20.33 -20.13 21.10
C GLN A 394 -19.14 -19.34 21.70
N SER A 395 -19.32 -18.83 22.91
CA SER A 395 -18.34 -18.03 23.66
C SER A 395 -17.94 -16.68 23.04
N ALA A 396 -18.62 -16.21 22.00
CA ALA A 396 -18.32 -14.92 21.36
C ALA A 396 -18.81 -13.73 22.19
N GLU A 397 -18.16 -12.57 21.99
CA GLU A 397 -18.61 -11.27 22.47
C GLU A 397 -19.53 -10.63 21.41
N LEU A 398 -20.79 -10.40 21.77
CA LEU A 398 -21.88 -9.89 20.94
C LEU A 398 -22.44 -8.57 21.50
N SER A 399 -21.73 -7.89 22.40
CA SER A 399 -22.23 -6.65 23.01
C SER A 399 -22.60 -5.61 21.95
N GLY A 400 -23.86 -5.16 21.98
CA GLY A 400 -24.41 -4.19 21.03
C GLY A 400 -24.68 -4.74 19.62
N ALA A 401 -24.46 -6.02 19.36
CA ALA A 401 -24.73 -6.62 18.05
C ALA A 401 -26.22 -6.59 17.70
N ALA A 402 -26.53 -6.42 16.42
CA ALA A 402 -27.88 -6.26 15.91
C ALA A 402 -28.36 -7.51 15.17
N PHE A 403 -29.35 -8.21 15.70
CA PHE A 403 -30.01 -9.37 15.10
C PHE A 403 -31.48 -9.08 14.73
N ASN A 404 -31.82 -7.81 14.46
CA ASN A 404 -33.21 -7.42 14.20
C ASN A 404 -33.78 -8.22 13.03
N ARG A 405 -34.92 -8.88 13.25
CA ARG A 405 -35.60 -9.71 12.25
C ARG A 405 -34.74 -10.84 11.66
N ALA A 406 -33.62 -11.18 12.30
CA ALA A 406 -32.79 -12.30 11.88
C ALA A 406 -33.55 -13.62 12.07
N LYS A 407 -33.25 -14.59 11.21
CA LYS A 407 -33.73 -15.97 11.37
C LYS A 407 -32.62 -16.79 12.01
N ALA A 408 -32.91 -17.33 13.19
CA ALA A 408 -31.95 -18.05 14.03
C ALA A 408 -32.52 -19.41 14.44
N VAL A 409 -32.64 -20.34 13.48
CA VAL A 409 -33.11 -21.71 13.75
C VAL A 409 -31.91 -22.59 14.12
N ASP A 410 -31.95 -23.26 15.27
CA ASP A 410 -30.87 -24.10 15.80
C ASP A 410 -29.51 -23.37 15.91
N THR A 411 -29.55 -22.05 16.05
CA THR A 411 -28.37 -21.20 16.25
C THR A 411 -27.83 -21.36 17.67
N ASP A 412 -26.52 -21.50 17.80
CA ASP A 412 -25.83 -21.73 19.08
C ASP A 412 -25.27 -20.40 19.62
N PHE A 413 -25.93 -19.83 20.62
CA PHE A 413 -25.48 -18.68 21.41
C PHE A 413 -24.95 -19.11 22.79
N ASN A 414 -24.44 -20.33 22.94
CA ASN A 414 -23.96 -20.83 24.22
C ASN A 414 -22.78 -19.99 24.74
N SER A 415 -22.76 -19.71 26.05
CA SER A 415 -21.65 -18.98 26.70
C SER A 415 -21.32 -17.58 26.17
N VAL A 416 -22.22 -16.97 25.39
CA VAL A 416 -22.00 -15.62 24.83
C VAL A 416 -22.03 -14.53 25.90
N VAL A 417 -21.40 -13.40 25.61
CA VAL A 417 -21.66 -12.11 26.26
C VAL A 417 -22.41 -11.25 25.25
N ALA A 418 -23.66 -10.86 25.50
CA ALA A 418 -24.48 -10.11 24.54
C ALA A 418 -25.16 -8.91 25.19
N LYS A 419 -24.37 -8.08 25.88
CA LYS A 419 -24.88 -6.87 26.56
C LYS A 419 -25.44 -5.90 25.54
N ASN A 420 -26.65 -5.41 25.76
CA ASN A 420 -27.34 -4.48 24.85
C ASN A 420 -27.46 -4.99 23.40
N ALA A 421 -27.32 -6.30 23.16
CA ALA A 421 -27.58 -6.88 21.85
C ALA A 421 -29.07 -6.76 21.51
N VAL A 422 -29.38 -6.58 20.23
CA VAL A 422 -30.73 -6.26 19.76
C VAL A 422 -31.29 -7.42 18.95
N PHE A 423 -32.17 -8.21 19.55
CA PHE A 423 -32.90 -9.33 18.93
C PHE A 423 -34.34 -8.93 18.56
N SER A 424 -34.63 -7.64 18.37
CA SER A 424 -36.00 -7.17 18.19
C SER A 424 -36.65 -7.78 16.94
N GLY A 425 -37.82 -8.38 17.11
CA GLY A 425 -38.53 -9.11 16.05
C GLY A 425 -37.78 -10.31 15.45
N ALA A 426 -36.69 -10.78 16.08
CA ALA A 426 -35.95 -11.95 15.62
C ALA A 426 -36.76 -13.24 15.80
N HIS A 427 -36.48 -14.22 14.95
CA HIS A 427 -37.11 -15.54 14.96
C HIS A 427 -36.10 -16.58 15.42
N ILE A 428 -36.05 -16.79 16.74
CA ILE A 428 -35.10 -17.70 17.39
C ILE A 428 -35.84 -18.99 17.72
N TYR A 429 -35.58 -20.02 16.92
CA TYR A 429 -36.16 -21.36 17.07
C TYR A 429 -35.06 -22.36 17.39
N GLY A 430 -35.32 -23.36 18.21
CA GLY A 430 -34.32 -24.41 18.45
C GLY A 430 -34.75 -25.43 19.47
N ASP A 431 -33.83 -26.23 19.98
CA ASP A 431 -34.12 -27.22 21.04
C ASP A 431 -34.29 -26.62 22.45
N GLY A 432 -34.30 -25.29 22.55
CA GLY A 432 -34.35 -24.52 23.79
C GLY A 432 -32.99 -24.19 24.39
N GLN A 433 -31.89 -24.70 23.81
CA GLN A 433 -30.55 -24.56 24.37
C GLN A 433 -29.73 -23.42 23.74
N ALA A 434 -30.35 -22.60 22.89
CA ALA A 434 -29.63 -21.58 22.13
C ALA A 434 -28.81 -20.66 23.05
N PHE A 435 -29.34 -20.26 24.21
CA PHE A 435 -28.66 -19.38 25.18
C PHE A 435 -28.10 -20.11 26.40
N ASP A 436 -27.87 -21.43 26.31
CA ASP A 436 -27.35 -22.20 27.43
C ASP A 436 -26.05 -21.58 27.98
N ALA A 437 -26.01 -21.40 29.30
CA ALA A 437 -24.88 -20.80 30.00
C ALA A 437 -24.45 -19.41 29.45
N ALA A 438 -25.35 -18.66 28.80
CA ALA A 438 -25.08 -17.29 28.40
C ALA A 438 -24.57 -16.48 29.59
N ARG A 439 -23.42 -15.81 29.41
CA ARG A 439 -22.68 -15.21 30.52
C ARG A 439 -23.28 -13.89 30.96
N ASP A 440 -23.77 -13.08 30.01
CA ASP A 440 -24.38 -11.79 30.31
C ASP A 440 -25.30 -11.31 29.17
N LEU A 441 -26.57 -11.08 29.48
CA LEU A 441 -27.60 -10.53 28.58
C LEU A 441 -28.14 -9.18 29.12
N THR A 442 -27.34 -8.47 29.93
CA THR A 442 -27.72 -7.16 30.47
C THR A 442 -28.13 -6.21 29.35
N GLY A 443 -29.34 -5.65 29.42
CA GLY A 443 -29.87 -4.69 28.46
C GLY A 443 -30.24 -5.26 27.09
N ALA A 444 -30.17 -6.57 26.89
CA ALA A 444 -30.54 -7.19 25.62
C ALA A 444 -32.01 -6.94 25.27
N ASP A 445 -32.29 -6.64 24.00
CA ASP A 445 -33.61 -6.27 23.51
C ASP A 445 -34.25 -7.40 22.70
N PHE A 446 -35.17 -8.14 23.31
CA PHE A 446 -35.98 -9.18 22.68
C PHE A 446 -37.38 -8.68 22.30
N ALA A 447 -37.61 -7.36 22.19
CA ALA A 447 -38.95 -6.83 21.94
C ALA A 447 -39.55 -7.41 20.64
N GLY A 448 -40.74 -8.00 20.74
CA GLY A 448 -41.44 -8.64 19.63
C GLY A 448 -40.75 -9.90 19.05
N ALA A 449 -39.68 -10.39 19.68
CA ALA A 449 -38.98 -11.60 19.23
C ALA A 449 -39.83 -12.85 19.47
N VAL A 450 -39.61 -13.88 18.66
CA VAL A 450 -40.16 -15.22 18.88
C VAL A 450 -39.04 -16.11 19.42
N LEU A 451 -39.23 -16.62 20.63
CA LEU A 451 -38.37 -17.55 21.35
C LEU A 451 -39.15 -18.85 21.53
N ALA A 452 -39.05 -19.75 20.56
CA ALA A 452 -39.86 -20.97 20.52
C ALA A 452 -39.03 -22.23 20.33
N GLY A 453 -39.32 -23.26 21.14
CA GLY A 453 -38.74 -24.58 20.91
C GLY A 453 -39.13 -25.13 19.52
N SER A 454 -38.37 -26.08 18.99
CA SER A 454 -38.76 -26.83 17.80
C SER A 454 -40.08 -27.54 18.09
N ASN A 455 -40.96 -27.68 17.09
CA ASN A 455 -42.23 -28.40 17.27
C ASN A 455 -42.04 -29.85 17.76
N SER A 456 -40.84 -30.40 17.61
CA SER A 456 -40.41 -31.73 18.07
C SER A 456 -39.86 -31.80 19.49
N THR A 457 -39.41 -30.68 20.05
CA THR A 457 -38.81 -30.63 21.39
C THR A 457 -39.69 -29.78 22.29
N SER A 458 -40.39 -30.40 23.24
CA SER A 458 -41.22 -29.69 24.24
C SER A 458 -40.41 -28.84 25.24
N ARG A 459 -39.17 -28.49 24.90
CA ARG A 459 -38.23 -27.70 25.69
C ARG A 459 -38.34 -26.25 25.26
N GLY A 460 -38.41 -25.35 26.24
CA GLY A 460 -38.29 -23.92 25.99
C GLY A 460 -36.90 -23.40 26.31
N PHE A 461 -36.73 -22.09 26.23
CA PHE A 461 -35.42 -21.46 26.35
C PHE A 461 -34.92 -21.38 27.80
N ASP A 462 -33.69 -21.85 28.03
CA ASP A 462 -33.07 -21.80 29.35
C ASP A 462 -32.26 -20.51 29.55
N PHE A 463 -32.70 -19.66 30.47
CA PHE A 463 -31.98 -18.48 30.97
C PHE A 463 -31.54 -18.66 32.42
N THR A 464 -31.33 -19.91 32.86
CA THR A 464 -30.90 -20.22 34.23
C THR A 464 -29.56 -19.56 34.55
N ASP A 465 -29.50 -18.89 35.71
CA ASP A 465 -28.33 -18.15 36.21
C ASP A 465 -27.79 -17.05 35.27
N VAL A 466 -28.58 -16.61 34.29
CA VAL A 466 -28.21 -15.53 33.36
C VAL A 466 -28.50 -14.16 33.97
N ASN A 467 -27.60 -13.19 33.76
CA ASN A 467 -27.89 -11.79 34.09
C ASN A 467 -28.72 -11.13 32.99
N LEU A 468 -29.96 -10.77 33.30
CA LEU A 468 -30.94 -10.15 32.40
C LEU A 468 -31.29 -8.72 32.85
N THR A 469 -30.42 -8.06 33.62
CA THR A 469 -30.69 -6.71 34.12
C THR A 469 -30.99 -5.75 32.96
N GLY A 470 -32.16 -5.11 32.96
CA GLY A 470 -32.58 -4.18 31.92
C GLY A 470 -32.97 -4.81 30.58
N ALA A 471 -33.04 -6.14 30.48
CA ALA A 471 -33.45 -6.82 29.26
C ALA A 471 -34.93 -6.52 28.94
N LYS A 472 -35.30 -6.46 27.65
CA LYS A 472 -36.66 -6.16 27.21
C LYS A 472 -37.29 -7.38 26.55
N PHE A 473 -38.46 -7.79 27.02
CA PHE A 473 -39.29 -8.85 26.46
C PHE A 473 -40.66 -8.31 26.01
N ASP A 474 -40.80 -6.99 25.86
CA ASP A 474 -42.02 -6.33 25.39
C ASP A 474 -42.58 -7.02 24.13
N ARG A 475 -43.75 -7.67 24.26
CA ARG A 475 -44.42 -8.44 23.19
C ARG A 475 -43.64 -9.64 22.64
N ALA A 476 -42.59 -10.09 23.32
CA ALA A 476 -41.88 -11.32 22.96
C ALA A 476 -42.77 -12.54 23.20
N GLN A 477 -42.64 -13.54 22.33
CA GLN A 477 -43.29 -14.84 22.51
C GLN A 477 -42.26 -15.82 23.09
N CYS A 478 -42.33 -16.09 24.39
CA CYS A 478 -41.44 -17.02 25.08
C CYS A 478 -42.17 -18.34 25.36
N ILE A 479 -41.87 -19.40 24.60
CA ILE A 479 -42.48 -20.72 24.81
C ILE A 479 -41.61 -21.52 25.78
N ALA A 480 -42.16 -21.85 26.96
CA ALA A 480 -41.53 -22.70 27.98
C ALA A 480 -40.17 -22.20 28.52
N CYS A 481 -39.98 -20.87 28.59
CA CYS A 481 -38.74 -20.27 29.06
C CYS A 481 -38.53 -20.44 30.58
N THR A 482 -37.28 -20.72 30.97
CA THR A 482 -36.87 -20.88 32.37
C THR A 482 -35.97 -19.72 32.79
N PHE A 483 -36.23 -19.13 33.96
CA PHE A 483 -35.51 -17.97 34.50
C PHE A 483 -34.91 -18.25 35.88
N THR A 484 -34.72 -19.53 36.23
CA THR A 484 -34.27 -19.95 37.57
C THR A 484 -32.91 -19.33 37.89
N GLY A 485 -32.76 -18.68 39.05
CA GLY A 485 -31.47 -18.06 39.43
C GLY A 485 -31.04 -16.84 38.60
N SER A 486 -31.81 -16.46 37.57
CA SER A 486 -31.51 -15.30 36.73
C SER A 486 -31.70 -13.96 37.46
N THR A 487 -30.96 -12.94 37.04
CA THR A 487 -31.09 -11.57 37.57
C THR A 487 -32.06 -10.75 36.72
N LEU A 488 -33.26 -10.45 37.23
CA LEU A 488 -34.36 -9.80 36.48
C LEU A 488 -34.58 -8.31 36.85
N THR A 489 -33.54 -7.57 37.17
CA THR A 489 -33.67 -6.17 37.62
C THR A 489 -34.04 -5.25 36.44
N ARG A 490 -35.16 -4.52 36.51
CA ARG A 490 -35.65 -3.60 35.45
C ARG A 490 -35.92 -4.27 34.08
N VAL A 491 -36.35 -5.53 34.10
CA VAL A 491 -36.84 -6.20 32.89
C VAL A 491 -38.23 -5.67 32.51
N SER A 492 -38.47 -5.37 31.23
CA SER A 492 -39.77 -4.89 30.72
C SER A 492 -40.50 -5.89 29.84
#